data_AF-A0A397AVH9-F1
#
_entry.id   AF-A0A397AVH9-F1
#
_cell.length_a   1.000
_cell.length_b   1.000
_cell.length_c   1.000
_cell.angle_alpha   90.00
_cell.angle_beta   90.00
_cell.angle_gamma   90.00
#
_symmetry.space_group_name_H-M   'P 1'
#
loop_
_entity.id
_entity.type
_entity.pdbx_description
1 polymer ?
#
loop_
_entity_poly.entity_id
_entity_poly.type
_entity_poly.pdbx_seq_one_letter_code
_entity_poly.pdbx_strand_id
1 'polypeptide(L)'
;MPSTGQLSEAVLAAQCDPRYMRLTVNAIPHSQEHATKSALPLGVIIQPLAKPDKPLDVVNFGASGVVRCKACRTYINPFVQWVDNGRRGAVEIVASSEYMMRPPTPPVYVFVIDVSAQAVASGMLAVCADTIKRELDNLPGAPRTRVGFITFDNAVHFYNLKAGLTSPQMMVVPDINELFIPIPDELLVNLR
;
A
#
# COMPACT_ATOMS: atom_id res chain seq x y z
N MET A 1 -26.02 -6.90 -37.65
CA MET A 1 -24.54 -6.99 -37.63
C MET A 1 -24.08 -6.22 -36.40
N PRO A 2 -23.30 -6.80 -35.48
CA PRO A 2 -22.76 -6.04 -34.35
C PRO A 2 -21.87 -4.93 -34.91
N SER A 3 -22.03 -3.72 -34.38
CA SER A 3 -21.28 -2.54 -34.81
C SER A 3 -19.79 -2.80 -34.68
N THR A 4 -19.05 -2.54 -35.76
CA THR A 4 -17.58 -2.50 -35.79
C THR A 4 -17.10 -1.54 -34.70
N GLY A 5 -16.73 -2.06 -33.54
CA GLY A 5 -16.26 -1.27 -32.39
C GLY A 5 -16.65 -1.80 -31.02
N GLN A 6 -17.58 -2.75 -30.90
CA GLN A 6 -17.86 -3.38 -29.61
C GLN A 6 -16.78 -4.43 -29.27
N LEU A 7 -16.07 -4.21 -28.18
CA LEU A 7 -15.18 -5.21 -27.57
C LEU A 7 -15.99 -6.48 -27.27
N SER A 8 -15.39 -7.64 -27.44
CA SER A 8 -16.05 -8.90 -27.09
C SER A 8 -16.34 -8.95 -25.59
N GLU A 9 -17.36 -9.69 -25.18
CA GLU A 9 -17.70 -9.89 -23.77
C GLU A 9 -16.50 -10.40 -22.96
N ALA A 10 -15.69 -11.29 -23.57
CA ALA A 10 -14.47 -11.79 -22.95
C ALA A 10 -13.43 -10.69 -22.71
N VAL A 11 -13.26 -9.76 -23.66
CA VAL A 11 -12.31 -8.64 -23.50
C VAL A 11 -12.83 -7.63 -22.48
N LEU A 12 -14.14 -7.38 -22.43
CA LEU A 12 -14.77 -6.52 -21.44
C LEU A 12 -14.64 -7.11 -20.03
N ALA A 13 -14.86 -8.42 -19.86
CA ALA A 13 -14.69 -9.12 -18.60
C ALA A 13 -13.23 -9.16 -18.12
N ALA A 14 -12.27 -9.09 -19.05
CA ALA A 14 -10.84 -9.02 -18.75
C ALA A 14 -10.35 -7.61 -18.36
N GLN A 15 -11.14 -6.56 -18.60
CA GLN A 15 -10.76 -5.21 -18.21
C GLN A 15 -10.76 -5.06 -16.68
N CYS A 16 -9.91 -4.15 -16.21
CA CYS A 16 -9.95 -3.70 -14.83
C CYS A 16 -11.32 -3.04 -14.55
N ASP A 17 -11.93 -3.39 -13.41
CA ASP A 17 -13.16 -2.73 -12.97
C ASP A 17 -12.90 -1.21 -12.80
N PRO A 18 -13.74 -0.33 -13.38
CA PRO A 18 -13.57 1.12 -13.32
C PRO A 18 -13.42 1.70 -11.91
N ARG A 19 -13.80 0.97 -10.86
CA ARG A 19 -13.54 1.37 -9.47
C ARG A 19 -12.04 1.47 -9.13
N TYR A 20 -11.20 0.66 -9.78
CA TYR A 20 -9.76 0.62 -9.51
C TYR A 20 -8.97 1.46 -10.52
N MET A 21 -9.41 1.48 -11.77
CA MET A 21 -8.72 2.18 -12.84
C MET A 21 -9.71 2.68 -13.88
N ARG A 22 -9.75 3.99 -14.08
CA ARG A 22 -10.63 4.63 -15.06
C ARG A 22 -9.89 5.68 -15.87
N LEU A 23 -9.97 5.57 -17.20
CA LEU A 23 -9.45 6.59 -18.10
C LEU A 23 -10.39 7.80 -18.13
N THR A 24 -9.82 8.99 -18.36
CA THR A 24 -10.59 10.22 -18.61
C THR A 24 -11.40 10.16 -19.91
N VAL A 25 -10.96 9.32 -20.86
CA VAL A 25 -11.61 9.06 -22.14
C VAL A 25 -11.79 7.56 -22.34
N ASN A 26 -12.89 7.15 -22.98
CA ASN A 26 -13.15 5.74 -23.30
C ASN A 26 -12.51 5.29 -24.62
N ALA A 27 -11.92 6.21 -25.37
CA ALA A 27 -11.20 5.94 -26.61
C ALA A 27 -9.93 6.79 -26.65
N ILE A 28 -8.77 6.14 -26.68
CA ILE A 28 -7.48 6.81 -26.74
C ILE A 28 -7.27 7.33 -28.18
N PRO A 29 -6.91 8.62 -28.38
CA PRO A 29 -6.55 9.13 -29.69
C PRO A 29 -5.39 8.34 -30.29
N HIS A 30 -5.53 7.85 -31.53
CA HIS A 30 -4.51 7.06 -32.20
C HIS A 30 -3.33 7.89 -32.76
N SER A 31 -3.41 9.23 -32.68
CA SER A 31 -2.36 10.14 -33.11
C SER A 31 -2.27 11.35 -32.20
N GLN A 32 -1.08 11.97 -32.15
CA GLN A 32 -0.84 13.20 -31.38
C GLN A 32 -1.67 14.37 -31.90
N GLU A 33 -1.95 14.41 -33.21
CA GLU A 33 -2.81 15.45 -33.81
C GLU A 33 -4.24 15.36 -33.28
N HIS A 34 -4.83 14.15 -33.21
CA HIS A 34 -6.15 13.95 -32.63
C HIS A 34 -6.17 14.27 -31.13
N ALA A 35 -5.11 13.91 -30.39
CA ALA A 35 -4.99 14.24 -28.99
C ALA A 35 -5.02 15.76 -28.76
N THR A 36 -4.16 16.51 -29.46
CA THR A 36 -4.08 17.97 -29.36
C THR A 36 -5.38 18.66 -29.79
N LYS A 37 -5.98 18.23 -30.92
CA LYS A 37 -7.23 18.82 -31.42
C LYS A 37 -8.43 18.54 -30.53
N SER A 38 -8.47 17.39 -29.86
CA SER A 38 -9.60 17.02 -28.99
C SER A 38 -9.74 17.94 -27.78
N ALA A 39 -8.64 18.55 -27.33
CA ALA A 39 -8.54 19.32 -26.08
C ALA A 39 -9.07 18.55 -24.85
N LEU A 40 -9.15 17.21 -24.92
CA LEU A 40 -9.52 16.35 -23.80
C LEU A 40 -8.27 15.98 -23.00
N PRO A 41 -8.29 16.09 -21.66
CA PRO A 41 -7.19 15.61 -20.85
C PRO A 41 -7.08 14.09 -20.99
N LEU A 42 -5.90 13.59 -21.36
CA LEU A 42 -5.59 12.16 -21.33
C LEU A 42 -4.96 11.82 -19.99
N GLY A 43 -5.69 11.06 -19.18
CA GLY A 43 -5.25 10.66 -17.85
C GLY A 43 -5.94 9.39 -17.41
N VAL A 44 -5.42 8.83 -16.31
CA VAL A 44 -5.99 7.66 -15.65
C VAL A 44 -6.15 7.97 -14.16
N ILE A 45 -7.34 7.69 -13.62
CA ILE A 45 -7.62 7.73 -12.20
C ILE A 45 -7.43 6.31 -11.68
N ILE A 46 -6.51 6.13 -10.73
CA ILE A 46 -6.17 4.82 -10.17
C ILE A 46 -6.45 4.84 -8.67
N GLN A 47 -7.26 3.89 -8.20
CA GLN A 47 -7.54 3.63 -6.79
C GLN A 47 -7.30 2.13 -6.51
N PRO A 48 -6.04 1.70 -6.29
CA PRO A 48 -5.71 0.28 -6.20
C PRO A 48 -6.41 -0.45 -5.05
N LEU A 49 -6.71 0.25 -3.97
CA LEU A 49 -7.35 -0.28 -2.76
C LEU A 49 -8.84 0.09 -2.66
N ALA A 50 -9.51 0.36 -3.79
CA ALA A 50 -10.96 0.54 -3.80
C ALA A 50 -11.67 -0.71 -3.23
N LYS A 51 -12.76 -0.50 -2.48
CA LYS A 51 -13.50 -1.61 -1.86
C LYS A 51 -14.09 -2.53 -2.94
N PRO A 52 -13.75 -3.83 -2.98
CA PRO A 52 -14.35 -4.77 -3.92
C PRO A 52 -15.80 -5.11 -3.56
N ASP A 53 -16.63 -5.44 -4.56
CA ASP A 53 -17.96 -6.06 -4.33
C ASP A 53 -17.85 -7.55 -3.97
N LYS A 54 -16.83 -8.22 -4.53
CA LYS A 54 -16.55 -9.64 -4.32
C LYS A 54 -15.09 -9.82 -3.92
N PRO A 55 -14.74 -10.79 -3.06
CA PRO A 55 -13.34 -11.06 -2.73
C PRO A 55 -12.47 -11.15 -3.99
N LEU A 56 -11.32 -10.49 -3.98
CA LEU A 56 -10.36 -10.56 -5.08
C LEU A 56 -9.67 -11.91 -5.07
N ASP A 57 -9.52 -12.51 -6.25
CA ASP A 57 -8.82 -13.78 -6.40
C ASP A 57 -7.33 -13.61 -6.08
N VAL A 58 -6.83 -14.45 -5.16
CA VAL A 58 -5.41 -14.48 -4.81
C VAL A 58 -4.75 -15.60 -5.62
N VAL A 59 -3.95 -15.21 -6.61
CA VAL A 59 -3.21 -16.16 -7.45
C VAL A 59 -1.88 -16.53 -6.79
N ASN A 60 -1.68 -17.82 -6.50
CA ASN A 60 -0.44 -18.35 -5.94
C ASN A 60 0.32 -19.19 -6.98
N PHE A 61 1.51 -18.74 -7.36
CA PHE A 61 2.39 -19.41 -8.33
C PHE A 61 3.37 -20.42 -7.68
N GLY A 62 3.25 -20.69 -6.38
CA GLY A 62 4.13 -21.60 -5.66
C GLY A 62 5.59 -21.12 -5.64
N ALA A 63 6.54 -22.07 -5.61
CA ALA A 63 7.97 -21.80 -5.52
C ALA A 63 8.55 -21.06 -6.74
N SER A 64 7.88 -21.12 -7.89
CA SER A 64 8.33 -20.44 -9.12
C SER A 64 8.16 -18.91 -9.06
N GLY A 65 7.37 -18.41 -8.11
CA GLY A 65 7.04 -16.99 -8.01
C GLY A 65 6.18 -16.48 -9.16
N VAL A 66 5.76 -15.22 -9.09
CA VAL A 66 4.84 -14.64 -10.08
C VAL A 66 5.48 -14.61 -11.47
N VAL A 67 4.79 -15.20 -12.45
CA VAL A 67 5.22 -15.23 -13.85
C VAL A 67 5.26 -13.80 -14.40
N ARG A 68 6.42 -13.42 -14.94
CA ARG A 68 6.68 -12.10 -15.51
C ARG A 68 7.48 -12.23 -16.80
N CYS A 69 7.31 -11.26 -17.69
CA CYS A 69 8.17 -11.13 -18.86
C CYS A 69 9.63 -10.97 -18.42
N LYS A 70 10.54 -11.71 -19.07
CA LYS A 70 11.98 -11.66 -18.75
C LYS A 70 12.63 -10.34 -19.11
N ALA A 71 12.12 -9.64 -20.14
CA ALA A 71 12.65 -8.36 -20.59
C ALA A 71 12.07 -7.20 -19.79
N CYS A 72 10.74 -7.04 -19.79
CA CYS A 72 10.10 -5.85 -19.24
C CYS A 72 9.50 -6.04 -17.84
N ARG A 73 9.48 -7.26 -17.30
CA ARG A 73 8.96 -7.56 -15.94
C ARG A 73 7.46 -7.37 -15.75
N THR A 74 6.69 -7.03 -16.79
CA THR A 74 5.22 -7.04 -16.77
C THR A 74 4.70 -8.39 -16.28
N TYR A 75 3.70 -8.36 -15.39
CA TYR A 75 3.03 -9.55 -14.87
C TYR A 75 2.24 -10.27 -15.96
N ILE A 76 2.12 -11.60 -15.83
CA ILE A 76 1.13 -12.34 -16.61
C ILE A 76 -0.26 -11.76 -16.37
N ASN A 77 -1.01 -11.55 -17.45
CA ASN A 77 -2.34 -10.96 -17.43
C ASN A 77 -3.18 -11.47 -18.62
N PRO A 78 -4.50 -11.24 -18.65
CA PRO A 78 -5.39 -11.75 -19.71
C PRO A 78 -5.04 -11.31 -21.15
N PHE A 79 -4.25 -10.25 -21.33
CA PHE A 79 -3.89 -9.71 -22.63
C PHE A 79 -2.58 -10.28 -23.21
N VAL A 80 -1.92 -11.20 -22.47
CA VAL A 80 -0.78 -11.96 -22.98
C VAL A 80 -1.22 -12.81 -24.17
N GLN A 81 -0.53 -12.65 -25.30
CA GLN A 81 -0.76 -13.48 -26.49
C GLN A 81 0.12 -14.73 -26.46
N TRP A 82 -0.51 -15.91 -26.51
CA TRP A 82 0.20 -17.18 -26.58
C TRP A 82 0.61 -17.49 -28.02
N VAL A 83 1.90 -17.75 -28.21
CA VAL A 83 2.50 -18.11 -29.51
C VAL A 83 3.22 -19.46 -29.39
N ASP A 84 3.69 -19.99 -30.52
CA ASP A 84 4.40 -21.28 -30.58
C ASP A 84 3.59 -22.43 -29.92
N ASN A 85 2.30 -22.49 -30.21
CA ASN A 85 1.36 -23.46 -29.64
C ASN A 85 1.37 -23.46 -28.08
N GLY A 86 1.38 -22.26 -27.50
CA GLY A 86 1.35 -22.06 -26.04
C GLY A 86 2.71 -22.17 -25.35
N ARG A 87 3.81 -22.38 -26.10
CA ARG A 87 5.15 -22.48 -25.51
C ARG A 87 5.76 -21.14 -25.14
N ARG A 88 5.26 -20.03 -25.71
CA ARG A 88 5.75 -18.67 -25.43
C ARG A 88 4.57 -17.69 -25.29
N GLY A 89 4.79 -16.64 -24.52
CA GLY A 89 3.85 -15.53 -24.36
C GLY A 89 4.49 -14.21 -24.81
N ALA A 90 3.74 -13.39 -25.53
CA ALA A 90 4.10 -12.01 -25.88
C ALA A 90 3.27 -11.04 -25.02
N VAL A 91 3.93 -10.04 -24.46
CA VAL A 91 3.31 -9.02 -23.60
C VAL A 91 3.02 -7.74 -24.40
N GLU A 92 1.95 -7.06 -24.00
CA GLU A 92 1.42 -5.85 -24.63
C GLU A 92 2.16 -4.57 -24.23
N ILE A 93 2.75 -4.53 -23.02
CA ILE A 93 3.43 -3.34 -22.48
C ILE A 93 4.83 -3.71 -21.95
N VAL A 94 5.77 -2.80 -22.19
CA VAL A 94 7.13 -2.85 -21.65
C VAL A 94 7.19 -2.02 -20.36
N ALA A 95 7.19 -2.66 -19.19
CA ALA A 95 7.49 -1.98 -17.92
C ALA A 95 8.98 -1.61 -17.79
N SER A 96 9.26 -0.49 -17.12
CA SER A 96 10.60 0.07 -16.94
C SER A 96 11.41 -0.73 -15.90
N SER A 97 12.74 -0.57 -15.94
CA SER A 97 13.69 -1.29 -15.09
C SER A 97 13.62 -0.95 -13.58
N GLU A 98 12.85 0.06 -13.19
CA GLU A 98 12.80 0.59 -11.81
C GLU A 98 11.89 -0.21 -10.86
N TYR A 99 11.24 -1.27 -11.33
CA TYR A 99 10.00 -1.74 -10.73
C TYR A 99 10.12 -2.65 -9.48
N MET A 100 11.30 -3.06 -8.98
CA MET A 100 11.39 -3.77 -7.68
C MET A 100 12.81 -3.71 -7.05
N MET A 101 12.97 -3.10 -5.85
CA MET A 101 14.25 -3.10 -5.12
C MET A 101 14.24 -3.64 -3.67
N ARG A 102 13.09 -4.06 -3.09
CA ARG A 102 13.11 -4.66 -1.72
C ARG A 102 11.94 -5.62 -1.46
N PRO A 103 12.13 -6.70 -0.67
CA PRO A 103 11.03 -7.50 -0.13
C PRO A 103 10.05 -6.67 0.72
N PRO A 104 8.75 -7.01 0.73
CA PRO A 104 7.77 -6.34 1.61
C PRO A 104 8.13 -6.51 3.09
N THR A 105 8.30 -5.40 3.80
CA THR A 105 8.48 -5.39 5.26
C THR A 105 7.12 -5.54 5.96
N PRO A 106 7.06 -6.16 7.15
CA PRO A 106 5.83 -6.18 7.94
C PRO A 106 5.35 -4.75 8.24
N PRO A 107 4.03 -4.55 8.39
CA PRO A 107 3.49 -3.27 8.80
C PRO A 107 3.93 -2.93 10.23
N VAL A 108 4.27 -1.67 10.44
CA VAL A 108 4.71 -1.10 11.72
C VAL A 108 3.84 0.12 12.01
N TYR A 109 3.23 0.15 13.20
CA TYR A 109 2.47 1.30 13.68
C TYR A 109 3.22 1.97 14.82
N VAL A 110 3.56 3.24 14.68
CA VAL A 110 4.14 4.04 15.76
C VAL A 110 3.13 5.11 16.14
N PHE A 111 2.62 5.03 17.37
CA PHE A 111 1.71 6.05 17.93
C PHE A 111 2.56 7.15 18.56
N VAL A 112 2.46 8.36 18.01
CA VAL A 112 3.14 9.55 18.53
C VAL A 112 2.08 10.46 19.17
N ILE A 113 2.13 10.59 20.50
CA ILE A 113 1.00 11.11 21.30
C ILE A 113 1.43 12.39 22.04
N ASP A 114 0.67 13.47 21.84
CA ASP A 114 0.86 14.72 22.59
C ASP A 114 0.45 14.53 24.05
N VAL A 115 1.36 14.83 24.97
CA VAL A 115 1.14 14.82 26.43
C VAL A 115 1.29 16.20 27.06
N SER A 116 1.27 17.26 26.24
CA SER A 116 1.29 18.64 26.69
C SER A 116 0.12 18.96 27.65
N ALA A 117 0.29 20.02 28.45
CA ALA A 117 -0.75 20.49 29.35
C ALA A 117 -2.08 20.77 28.65
N GLN A 118 -2.05 21.17 27.37
CA GLN A 118 -3.25 21.42 26.56
C GLN A 118 -3.98 20.11 26.18
N ALA A 119 -3.23 19.07 25.77
CA ALA A 119 -3.77 17.76 25.47
C ALA A 119 -4.38 17.08 26.71
N VAL A 120 -3.76 17.29 27.87
CA VAL A 120 -4.30 16.83 29.16
C VAL A 120 -5.56 17.61 29.55
N ALA A 121 -5.51 18.94 29.53
CA ALA A 121 -6.62 19.79 29.96
C ALA A 121 -7.88 19.62 29.09
N SER A 122 -7.71 19.34 27.81
CA SER A 122 -8.83 19.07 26.88
C SER A 122 -9.41 17.66 27.01
N GLY A 123 -8.75 16.76 27.76
CA GLY A 123 -9.11 15.34 27.84
C GLY A 123 -8.71 14.52 26.61
N MET A 124 -8.04 15.13 25.62
CA MET A 124 -7.61 14.47 24.39
C MET A 124 -6.71 13.26 24.66
N LEU A 125 -5.77 13.39 25.60
CA LEU A 125 -4.85 12.30 25.94
C LEU A 125 -5.58 11.06 26.43
N ALA A 126 -6.59 11.23 27.30
CA ALA A 126 -7.37 10.12 27.84
C ALA A 126 -8.15 9.40 26.73
N VAL A 127 -8.87 10.17 25.89
CA VAL A 127 -9.62 9.62 24.75
C VAL A 127 -8.72 8.90 23.75
N CYS A 128 -7.55 9.47 23.45
CA CYS A 128 -6.56 8.88 22.56
C CYS A 128 -6.05 7.54 23.09
N ALA A 129 -5.59 7.51 24.36
CA ALA A 129 -5.07 6.30 25.00
C ALA A 129 -6.13 5.18 25.06
N ASP A 130 -7.36 5.52 25.45
CA ASP A 130 -8.48 4.56 25.52
C ASP A 130 -8.87 4.02 24.14
N THR A 131 -8.90 4.88 23.13
CA THR A 131 -9.22 4.47 21.76
C THR A 131 -8.13 3.58 21.19
N ILE A 132 -6.85 3.95 21.33
CA ILE A 132 -5.75 3.10 20.88
C ILE A 132 -5.84 1.74 21.57
N LYS A 133 -5.98 1.71 22.90
CA LYS A 133 -6.10 0.47 23.66
C LYS A 133 -7.22 -0.44 23.15
N ARG A 134 -8.39 0.13 22.79
CA ARG A 134 -9.53 -0.63 22.26
C ARG A 134 -9.27 -1.17 20.85
N GLU A 135 -8.57 -0.42 20.02
CA GLU A 135 -8.37 -0.76 18.60
C GLU A 135 -7.05 -1.51 18.32
N LEU A 136 -6.16 -1.68 19.31
CA LEU A 136 -4.88 -2.37 19.14
C LEU A 136 -5.07 -3.74 18.48
N ASP A 137 -6.01 -4.56 18.97
CA ASP A 137 -6.29 -5.90 18.42
C ASP A 137 -6.88 -5.91 17.00
N ASN A 138 -7.41 -4.76 16.56
CA ASN A 138 -8.01 -4.57 15.24
C ASN A 138 -7.01 -4.06 14.19
N LEU A 139 -5.76 -3.78 14.58
CA LEU A 139 -4.73 -3.33 13.64
C LEU A 139 -4.45 -4.39 12.57
N PRO A 140 -4.38 -4.00 11.28
CA PRO A 140 -4.13 -4.95 10.21
C PRO A 140 -2.67 -5.43 10.21
N GLY A 141 -2.43 -6.58 9.58
CA GLY A 141 -1.10 -7.16 9.41
C GLY A 141 -0.72 -8.28 10.39
N ALA A 142 -1.64 -8.69 11.26
CA ALA A 142 -1.42 -9.80 12.17
C ALA A 142 -1.03 -11.09 11.42
N PRO A 143 -0.16 -11.95 11.98
CA PRO A 143 0.51 -11.82 13.28
C PRO A 143 1.81 -11.00 13.23
N ARG A 144 2.20 -10.45 12.07
CA ARG A 144 3.51 -9.79 11.89
C ARG A 144 3.50 -8.29 12.21
N THR A 145 2.40 -7.77 12.73
CA THR A 145 2.24 -6.36 13.09
C THR A 145 3.12 -6.03 14.28
N ARG A 146 3.93 -4.97 14.13
CA ARG A 146 4.68 -4.38 15.25
C ARG A 146 4.10 -3.04 15.63
N VAL A 147 4.13 -2.74 16.92
CA VAL A 147 3.65 -1.48 17.49
C VAL A 147 4.75 -0.81 18.31
N GLY A 148 4.79 0.51 18.29
CA GLY A 148 5.64 1.33 19.14
C GLY A 148 4.91 2.57 19.62
N PHE A 149 5.33 3.10 20.77
CA PHE A 149 4.73 4.28 21.38
C PHE A 149 5.81 5.34 21.63
N ILE A 150 5.47 6.57 21.29
CA ILE A 150 6.24 7.77 21.58
C ILE A 150 5.26 8.79 22.12
N THR A 151 5.63 9.50 23.18
CA THR A 151 4.87 10.69 23.60
C THR A 151 5.75 11.92 23.49
N PHE A 152 5.15 13.10 23.39
CA PHE A 152 5.94 14.34 23.36
C PHE A 152 5.23 15.49 24.06
N ASP A 153 6.05 16.39 24.59
CA ASP A 153 5.68 17.73 25.05
C ASP A 153 6.80 18.73 24.65
N ASN A 154 7.54 19.28 25.61
CA ASN A 154 8.79 20.01 25.37
C ASN A 154 9.97 19.06 25.17
N ALA A 155 9.80 17.76 25.42
CA ALA A 155 10.76 16.69 25.12
C ALA A 155 10.05 15.52 24.41
N VAL A 156 10.84 14.60 23.84
CA VAL A 156 10.33 13.37 23.23
C VAL A 156 10.56 12.20 24.17
N HIS A 157 9.55 11.38 24.42
CA HIS A 157 9.61 10.22 25.31
C HIS A 157 9.43 8.93 24.51
N PHE A 158 10.45 8.09 24.52
CA PHE A 158 10.45 6.76 23.92
C PHE A 158 10.14 5.70 24.97
N TYR A 159 9.38 4.67 24.59
CA TYR A 159 8.97 3.60 25.50
C TYR A 159 9.54 2.25 25.06
N ASN A 160 10.27 1.60 25.96
CA ASN A 160 10.63 0.19 25.82
C ASN A 160 9.49 -0.67 26.38
N LEU A 161 8.92 -1.50 25.51
CA LEU A 161 7.77 -2.37 25.83
C LEU A 161 8.10 -3.86 25.72
N LYS A 162 9.39 -4.23 25.75
CA LYS A 162 9.83 -5.63 25.63
C LYS A 162 9.12 -6.52 26.66
N ALA A 163 8.59 -7.65 26.20
CA ALA A 163 7.74 -8.55 27.00
C ALA A 163 8.38 -9.10 28.29
N GLY A 164 9.71 -9.06 28.42
CA GLY A 164 10.44 -9.48 29.62
C GLY A 164 10.53 -8.42 30.73
N LEU A 165 10.04 -7.20 30.50
CA LEU A 165 10.07 -6.13 31.49
C LEU A 165 8.89 -6.24 32.47
N THR A 166 9.15 -5.97 33.75
CA THR A 166 8.10 -5.89 34.77
C THR A 166 7.22 -4.65 34.61
N SER A 167 7.77 -3.60 34.00
CA SER A 167 7.10 -2.34 33.69
C SER A 167 7.77 -1.68 32.48
N PRO A 168 7.03 -0.88 31.68
CA PRO A 168 7.62 -0.09 30.60
C PRO A 168 8.75 0.81 31.10
N GLN A 169 9.81 0.96 30.30
CA GLN A 169 10.87 1.93 30.57
C GLN A 169 10.72 3.13 29.65
N MET A 170 10.79 4.34 30.21
CA MET A 170 10.71 5.60 29.46
C MET A 170 12.11 6.22 29.30
N MET A 171 12.44 6.64 28.09
CA MET A 171 13.65 7.41 27.79
C MET A 171 13.26 8.77 27.24
N VAL A 172 13.74 9.82 27.90
CA VAL A 172 13.45 11.21 27.55
C VAL A 172 14.60 11.76 26.72
N VAL A 173 14.29 12.25 25.53
CA VAL A 173 15.21 12.98 24.65
C VAL A 173 14.75 14.45 24.65
N PRO A 174 15.43 15.32 25.42
CA PRO A 174 15.04 16.73 25.54
C PRO A 174 15.51 17.59 24.38
N ASP A 175 16.57 17.17 23.67
CA ASP A 175 17.07 17.90 22.50
C ASP A 175 16.25 17.53 21.26
N ILE A 176 15.36 18.45 20.88
CA ILE A 176 14.51 18.32 19.70
C ILE A 176 15.22 18.73 18.40
N ASN A 177 16.38 19.41 18.48
CA ASN A 177 17.15 19.82 17.31
C ASN A 177 18.01 18.68 16.78
N GLU A 178 18.50 17.82 17.68
CA GLU A 178 19.30 16.63 17.36
C GLU A 178 18.60 15.34 17.84
N LEU A 179 17.40 15.10 17.32
CA LEU A 179 16.60 13.94 17.71
C LEU A 179 17.24 12.62 17.26
N PHE A 180 17.34 11.67 18.20
CA PHE A 180 17.75 10.29 17.93
C PHE A 180 16.81 9.29 18.63
N ILE A 181 16.80 8.04 18.16
CA ILE A 181 16.05 6.96 18.81
C ILE A 181 17.00 6.27 19.80
N PRO A 182 16.77 6.36 21.12
CA PRO A 182 17.67 5.78 22.13
C PRO A 182 17.63 4.25 22.18
N ILE A 183 16.56 3.64 21.65
CA ILE A 183 16.29 2.18 21.66
C ILE A 183 15.76 1.72 20.29
N PRO A 184 16.59 1.70 19.24
CA PRO A 184 16.14 1.38 17.88
C PRO A 184 15.55 -0.03 17.75
N ASP A 185 16.07 -1.00 18.52
CA ASP A 185 15.66 -2.40 18.44
C ASP A 185 14.45 -2.71 19.34
N GLU A 186 14.28 -1.99 20.45
CA GLU A 186 13.23 -2.22 21.44
C GLU A 186 12.02 -1.28 21.34
N LEU A 187 12.08 -0.25 20.48
CA LEU A 187 10.96 0.66 20.26
C LEU A 187 9.73 -0.06 19.68
N LEU A 188 9.97 -1.11 18.89
CA LEU A 188 8.94 -1.85 18.18
C LEU A 188 8.80 -3.25 18.77
N VAL A 189 7.62 -3.57 19.27
CA VAL A 189 7.30 -4.91 19.78
C VAL A 189 6.24 -5.56 18.91
N ASN A 190 6.27 -6.89 18.82
CA ASN A 190 5.17 -7.62 18.18
C ASN A 190 3.90 -7.43 19.01
N LEU A 191 2.79 -7.15 18.33
CA LEU A 191 1.50 -7.02 19.00
C LEU A 191 0.97 -8.39 19.48
N ARG A 192 1.32 -9.47 18.79
CA ARG A 192 0.95 -10.86 19.12
C ARG A 192 2.15 -11.79 19.04
#